data_AF-A0A1I5CBM2-F1
#
_entry.id   AF-A0A1I5CBM2-F1
#
_cell.length_a   1.000
_cell.length_b   1.000
_cell.length_c   1.000
_cell.angle_alpha   90.00
_cell.angle_beta   90.00
_cell.angle_gamma   90.00
#
_symmetry.space_group_name_H-M   'P 1'
#
loop_
_entity.id
_entity.type
_entity.pdbx_description
1 polymer ?
#
loop_
_entity_poly.entity_id
_entity_poly.type
_entity_poly.pdbx_seq_one_letter_code
_entity_poly.pdbx_strand_id
1 'polypeptide(L)'
;MNTLISRILLAGCILAPLAQAAEENASAPAAVSASAPAAATASAPAAAKAPVVPSKAEVTKAIAVLENTFLGDEAPLAAQTVMQFVQYSKDVSMQLSPKTAPWVFGDKPAASKAEEQFRYMLLVAYMAGNTKAQLAAGKPVDTPLAGWQFALKSYDIIKKKNKVKIAELETLKTQQAKGQLPALARKALQK
;
A
#
# COMPACT_ATOMS: atom_id res chain seq x y z
N MET A 1 -10.00 27.92 7.08
CA MET A 1 -9.03 28.22 8.15
C MET A 1 -9.15 27.15 9.23
N ASN A 2 -8.02 26.52 9.55
CA ASN A 2 -7.60 25.85 10.79
C ASN A 2 -8.54 24.90 11.60
N THR A 3 -8.12 23.62 11.61
CA THR A 3 -7.67 22.81 12.78
C THR A 3 -8.51 22.69 14.07
N LEU A 4 -8.88 21.45 14.45
CA LEU A 4 -8.60 20.72 15.73
C LEU A 4 -9.61 19.56 15.89
N ILE A 5 -9.21 18.28 15.83
CA ILE A 5 -8.79 17.44 16.97
C ILE A 5 -9.77 17.48 18.16
N SER A 6 -10.59 16.44 18.32
CA SER A 6 -10.95 15.94 19.65
C SER A 6 -11.70 14.59 19.65
N ARG A 7 -11.14 13.67 20.45
CA ARG A 7 -11.83 12.70 21.33
C ARG A 7 -12.17 11.31 20.79
N ILE A 8 -11.18 10.45 21.00
CA ILE A 8 -11.28 9.08 21.51
C ILE A 8 -12.13 9.01 22.80
N LEU A 9 -13.13 8.12 22.82
CA LEU A 9 -13.76 7.37 23.92
C LEU A 9 -14.80 6.47 23.21
N LEU A 10 -15.11 5.21 23.54
CA LEU A 10 -14.71 4.24 24.55
C LEU A 10 -15.59 3.01 24.29
N ALA A 11 -15.03 1.81 24.15
CA ALA A 11 -15.65 0.50 24.42
C ALA A 11 -14.56 -0.55 24.11
N GLY A 12 -13.98 -1.29 25.06
CA GLY A 12 -14.60 -1.90 26.23
C GLY A 12 -15.01 -3.33 25.86
N CYS A 13 -14.06 -4.27 25.81
CA CYS A 13 -14.32 -5.69 26.02
C CYS A 13 -13.05 -6.40 26.47
N ILE A 14 -13.15 -6.91 27.69
CA ILE A 14 -12.20 -7.69 28.47
C ILE A 14 -12.18 -9.12 27.91
N LEU A 15 -11.01 -9.72 27.72
CA LEU A 15 -10.83 -11.17 27.78
C LEU A 15 -9.36 -11.49 28.06
N ALA A 16 -9.13 -12.12 29.21
CA ALA A 16 -7.84 -12.57 29.72
C ALA A 16 -7.24 -13.71 28.88
N PRO A 17 -5.90 -13.91 28.87
CA PRO A 17 -5.32 -15.16 28.41
C PRO A 17 -5.34 -16.19 29.55
N LEU A 18 -6.08 -17.27 29.31
CA LEU A 18 -6.03 -18.51 30.08
C LEU A 18 -4.70 -19.22 29.83
N ALA A 19 -4.18 -19.79 30.90
CA ALA A 19 -2.86 -20.37 31.03
C ALA A 19 -2.58 -21.59 30.14
N GLN A 20 -1.29 -21.81 29.99
CA GLN A 20 -0.56 -22.88 29.35
C GLN A 20 -0.79 -24.26 30.02
N ALA A 21 -0.77 -25.33 29.23
CA ALA A 21 -0.46 -26.70 29.63
C ALA A 21 0.52 -27.25 28.57
N ALA A 22 1.78 -27.57 28.86
CA ALA A 22 2.35 -28.63 29.70
C ALA A 22 2.74 -29.85 28.83
N GLU A 23 4.04 -30.14 28.77
CA GLU A 23 4.67 -31.48 28.91
C GLU A 23 6.20 -31.25 28.75
N GLU A 24 7.02 -31.38 29.79
CA GLU A 24 7.43 -32.56 30.56
C GLU A 24 8.75 -33.15 30.04
N ASN A 25 9.84 -32.89 30.75
CA ASN A 25 10.81 -33.93 31.03
C ASN A 25 11.55 -33.61 32.34
N ALA A 26 11.52 -34.59 33.24
CA ALA A 26 12.00 -34.49 34.62
C ALA A 26 13.37 -35.13 34.78
N SER A 27 14.25 -34.51 35.56
CA SER A 27 15.08 -35.17 36.58
C SER A 27 15.80 -34.12 37.45
N ALA A 28 15.57 -34.22 38.76
CA ALA A 28 16.17 -33.44 39.84
C ALA A 28 17.35 -34.25 40.47
N PRO A 29 17.99 -33.87 41.62
CA PRO A 29 17.81 -32.69 42.48
C PRO A 29 19.11 -32.07 43.06
N ALA A 30 19.03 -30.88 43.68
CA ALA A 30 19.53 -30.60 45.05
C ALA A 30 19.43 -29.10 45.45
N ALA A 31 18.78 -28.87 46.60
CA ALA A 31 18.82 -27.78 47.61
C ALA A 31 19.64 -26.49 47.32
N VAL A 32 19.17 -25.26 47.66
CA VAL A 32 18.91 -24.72 49.02
C VAL A 32 18.16 -23.38 48.98
N SER A 33 17.53 -23.04 50.12
CA SER A 33 16.83 -21.81 50.53
C SER A 33 17.30 -20.45 49.97
N ALA A 34 16.34 -19.54 49.71
CA ALA A 34 16.08 -18.33 50.52
C ALA A 34 15.25 -17.27 49.76
N SER A 35 14.23 -16.76 50.46
CA SER A 35 13.68 -15.38 50.44
C SER A 35 13.22 -14.75 49.12
N ALA A 36 11.90 -14.53 49.05
CA ALA A 36 11.26 -13.58 48.15
C ALA A 36 11.74 -12.13 48.40
N PRO A 37 11.72 -11.30 47.34
CA PRO A 37 10.80 -10.17 47.40
C PRO A 37 9.95 -10.08 46.12
N ALA A 38 8.67 -9.78 46.32
CA ALA A 38 7.72 -9.46 45.27
C ALA A 38 8.14 -8.17 44.55
N ALA A 39 8.78 -8.30 43.39
CA ALA A 39 8.91 -7.21 42.44
C ALA A 39 7.63 -7.19 41.60
N ALA A 40 6.75 -6.25 41.91
CA ALA A 40 5.63 -5.89 41.06
C ALA A 40 6.17 -5.48 39.68
N THR A 41 6.08 -6.39 38.71
CA THR A 41 6.31 -6.08 37.31
C THR A 41 5.17 -5.20 36.84
N ALA A 42 5.39 -3.90 36.89
CA ALA A 42 4.58 -2.95 36.15
C ALA A 42 4.65 -3.36 34.67
N SER A 43 3.58 -3.99 34.17
CA SER A 43 3.37 -4.19 32.74
C SER A 43 3.32 -2.81 32.10
N ALA A 44 4.46 -2.36 31.59
CA ALA A 44 4.51 -1.22 30.69
C ALA A 44 3.59 -1.55 29.51
N PRO A 45 2.65 -0.65 29.14
CA PRO A 45 1.82 -0.87 27.97
C PRO A 45 2.73 -1.02 26.76
N ALA A 46 2.58 -2.12 26.03
CA ALA A 46 3.27 -2.36 24.79
C ALA A 46 3.04 -1.14 23.89
N ALA A 47 4.09 -0.33 23.71
CA ALA A 47 4.05 0.80 22.81
C ALA A 47 3.71 0.24 21.42
N ALA A 48 2.53 0.60 20.92
CA ALA A 48 2.12 0.28 19.56
C ALA A 48 3.22 0.80 18.63
N LYS A 49 4.00 -0.12 18.03
CA LYS A 49 5.07 0.23 17.10
C LYS A 49 4.42 1.02 15.96
N ALA A 50 4.85 2.27 15.79
CA ALA A 50 4.43 3.08 14.66
C ALA A 50 4.69 2.28 13.35
N PRO A 51 3.82 2.42 12.34
CA PRO A 51 4.02 1.72 11.06
C PRO A 51 5.43 1.99 10.53
N VAL A 52 6.17 0.93 10.24
CA VAL A 52 7.49 1.05 9.61
C VAL A 52 7.26 1.55 8.19
N VAL A 53 7.54 2.83 7.96
CA VAL A 53 7.42 3.45 6.64
C VAL A 53 8.67 3.09 5.82
N PRO A 54 8.53 2.53 4.61
CA PRO A 54 9.67 2.28 3.75
C PRO A 54 10.48 3.56 3.48
N SER A 55 11.79 3.44 3.33
CA SER A 55 12.65 4.55 2.93
C SER A 55 12.52 4.87 1.44
N LYS A 56 12.99 6.07 1.03
CA LYS A 56 13.08 6.46 -0.39
C LYS A 56 13.86 5.46 -1.23
N ALA A 57 14.93 4.89 -0.68
CA ALA A 57 15.75 3.90 -1.36
C ALA A 57 14.99 2.58 -1.58
N GLU A 58 14.26 2.12 -0.58
CA GLU A 58 13.45 0.90 -0.66
C GLU A 58 12.30 1.03 -1.66
N VAL A 59 11.55 2.14 -1.62
CA VAL A 59 10.46 2.36 -2.59
C VAL A 59 11.01 2.51 -4.01
N THR A 60 12.17 3.14 -4.20
CA THR A 60 12.79 3.26 -5.53
C THR A 60 13.18 1.89 -6.09
N LYS A 61 13.73 0.99 -5.24
CA LYS A 61 14.00 -0.40 -5.62
C LYS A 61 12.72 -1.16 -5.95
N ALA A 62 11.67 -1.01 -5.14
CA ALA A 62 10.37 -1.64 -5.38
C ALA A 62 9.75 -1.18 -6.71
N ILE A 63 9.83 0.11 -7.03
CA ILE A 63 9.38 0.65 -8.31
C ILE A 63 10.18 0.01 -9.46
N ALA A 64 11.50 -0.12 -9.32
CA ALA A 64 12.33 -0.78 -10.34
C ALA A 64 11.92 -2.26 -10.55
N VAL A 65 11.57 -3.00 -9.49
CA VAL A 65 11.02 -4.36 -9.61
C VAL A 65 9.72 -4.32 -10.44
N LEU A 66 8.78 -3.43 -10.11
CA LEU A 66 7.53 -3.32 -10.87
C LEU A 66 7.74 -2.92 -12.34
N GLU A 67 8.77 -2.13 -12.65
CA GLU A 67 9.08 -1.70 -14.02
C GLU A 67 9.63 -2.84 -14.89
N ASN A 68 10.35 -3.79 -14.27
CA ASN A 68 11.03 -4.88 -14.95
C ASN A 68 10.23 -6.19 -14.93
N THR A 69 9.61 -6.53 -13.80
CA THR A 69 8.96 -7.82 -13.53
C THR A 69 7.56 -7.66 -12.96
N PHE A 70 6.71 -6.86 -13.62
CA PHE A 70 5.36 -6.50 -13.14
C PHE A 70 4.43 -7.68 -12.76
N LEU A 71 4.61 -8.84 -13.40
CA LEU A 71 3.84 -10.07 -13.12
C LEU A 71 4.74 -11.21 -12.57
N GLY A 72 5.92 -10.86 -12.05
CA GLY A 72 6.85 -11.81 -11.42
C GLY A 72 6.57 -12.00 -9.93
N ASP A 73 7.26 -12.96 -9.33
CA ASP A 73 7.03 -13.38 -7.94
C ASP A 73 7.36 -12.30 -6.89
N GLU A 74 8.25 -11.37 -7.24
CA GLU A 74 8.62 -10.24 -6.38
C GLU A 74 7.63 -9.06 -6.46
N ALA A 75 6.77 -9.04 -7.49
CA ALA A 75 5.86 -7.93 -7.73
C ALA A 75 4.88 -7.66 -6.58
N PRO A 76 4.29 -8.66 -5.90
CA PRO A 76 3.40 -8.41 -4.76
C PRO A 76 4.09 -7.71 -3.59
N LEU A 77 5.33 -8.10 -3.27
CA LEU A 77 6.10 -7.46 -2.19
C LEU A 77 6.49 -6.02 -2.57
N ALA A 78 6.94 -5.82 -3.81
CA ALA A 78 7.23 -4.49 -4.32
C ALA A 78 5.98 -3.59 -4.32
N ALA A 79 4.83 -4.14 -4.68
CA ALA A 79 3.55 -3.44 -4.62
C ALA A 79 3.19 -3.00 -3.21
N GLN A 80 3.36 -3.87 -2.22
CA GLN A 80 3.13 -3.55 -0.82
C GLN A 80 4.04 -2.40 -0.33
N THR A 81 5.32 -2.45 -0.68
CA THR A 81 6.29 -1.39 -0.34
C THR A 81 5.87 -0.05 -0.93
N VAL A 82 5.45 0.00 -2.20
CA VAL A 82 4.96 1.24 -2.83
C VAL A 82 3.73 1.77 -2.12
N MET A 83 2.77 0.90 -1.81
CA MET A 83 1.53 1.33 -1.15
C MET A 83 1.77 1.86 0.26
N GLN A 84 2.59 1.19 1.06
CA GLN A 84 2.96 1.66 2.40
C GLN A 84 3.69 3.01 2.32
N PHE A 85 4.59 3.18 1.35
CA PHE A 85 5.27 4.45 1.14
C PHE A 85 4.28 5.57 0.80
N VAL A 86 3.37 5.35 -0.15
CA VAL A 86 2.35 6.33 -0.55
C VAL A 86 1.39 6.68 0.60
N GLN A 87 1.06 5.70 1.45
CA GLN A 87 0.10 5.91 2.54
C GLN A 87 0.69 6.71 3.71
N TYR A 88 1.96 6.49 4.04
CA TYR A 88 2.55 7.03 5.27
C TYR A 88 3.65 8.07 5.06
N SER A 89 4.26 8.13 3.87
CA SER A 89 5.33 9.09 3.60
C SER A 89 4.79 10.49 3.34
N LYS A 90 5.50 11.49 3.87
CA LYS A 90 5.25 12.92 3.56
C LYS A 90 5.96 13.37 2.29
N ASP A 91 6.81 12.52 1.72
CA ASP A 91 7.60 12.83 0.52
C ASP A 91 6.78 12.74 -0.77
N VAL A 92 5.56 12.21 -0.69
CA VAL A 92 4.63 12.11 -1.82
C VAL A 92 3.24 12.55 -1.41
N SER A 93 2.50 13.10 -2.37
CA SER A 93 1.09 13.47 -2.22
C SER A 93 0.31 12.96 -3.42
N MET A 94 -0.81 12.26 -3.17
CA MET A 94 -1.59 11.66 -4.23
C MET A 94 -3.09 11.73 -3.91
N GLN A 95 -3.87 12.15 -4.89
CA GLN A 95 -5.33 12.18 -4.82
C GLN A 95 -5.91 11.05 -5.66
N LEU A 96 -6.42 10.04 -4.96
CA LEU A 96 -7.17 8.96 -5.60
C LEU A 96 -8.64 9.35 -5.72
N SER A 97 -9.18 9.22 -6.92
CA SER A 97 -10.56 9.53 -7.24
C SER A 97 -11.01 8.73 -8.47
N PRO A 98 -12.31 8.72 -8.79
CA PRO A 98 -12.80 8.19 -10.06
C PRO A 98 -12.17 8.85 -11.29
N LYS A 99 -11.70 10.11 -11.18
CA LYS A 99 -11.02 10.80 -12.27
C LYS A 99 -9.59 10.27 -12.49
N THR A 100 -8.87 9.88 -11.42
CA THR A 100 -7.47 9.44 -11.50
C THR A 100 -7.30 7.93 -11.65
N ALA A 101 -8.22 7.13 -11.09
CA ALA A 101 -8.22 5.66 -11.24
C ALA A 101 -9.63 5.11 -11.53
N PRO A 102 -10.22 5.43 -12.70
CA PRO A 102 -11.58 5.03 -13.06
C PRO A 102 -11.79 3.51 -13.09
N TRP A 103 -10.74 2.72 -13.30
CA TRP A 103 -10.83 1.25 -13.28
C TRP A 103 -10.92 0.65 -11.86
N VAL A 104 -10.73 1.45 -10.82
CA VAL A 104 -10.91 1.00 -9.42
C VAL A 104 -12.18 1.59 -8.82
N PHE A 105 -12.42 2.89 -9.04
CA PHE A 105 -13.51 3.63 -8.42
C PHE A 105 -14.71 3.86 -9.34
N GLY A 106 -14.71 3.25 -10.52
CA GLY A 106 -15.85 3.31 -11.45
C GLY A 106 -16.98 2.36 -11.03
N ASP A 107 -18.15 2.54 -11.64
CA ASP A 107 -19.36 1.80 -11.28
C ASP A 107 -19.37 0.33 -11.74
N LYS A 108 -18.42 -0.07 -12.60
CA LYS A 108 -18.34 -1.44 -13.12
C LYS A 108 -17.52 -2.32 -12.18
N PRO A 109 -18.13 -3.35 -11.55
CA PRO A 109 -17.38 -4.31 -10.76
C PRO A 109 -16.47 -5.16 -11.66
N ALA A 110 -15.43 -5.73 -11.06
CA ALA A 110 -14.60 -6.73 -11.73
C ALA A 110 -15.44 -7.97 -12.07
N ALA A 111 -15.25 -8.56 -13.26
CA ALA A 111 -15.98 -9.76 -13.67
C ALA A 111 -15.46 -11.04 -12.99
N SER A 112 -14.29 -10.99 -12.36
CA SER A 112 -13.67 -12.12 -11.65
C SER A 112 -12.67 -11.65 -10.60
N LYS A 113 -12.32 -12.53 -9.64
CA LYS A 113 -11.25 -12.28 -8.66
C LYS A 113 -9.90 -11.98 -9.32
N ALA A 114 -9.60 -12.64 -10.44
CA ALA A 114 -8.38 -12.38 -11.18
C ALA A 114 -8.36 -10.96 -11.77
N GLU A 115 -9.49 -10.50 -12.32
CA GLU A 115 -9.62 -9.13 -12.81
C GLU A 115 -9.52 -8.10 -11.68
N GLU A 116 -10.12 -8.38 -10.52
CA GLU A 116 -9.99 -7.54 -9.32
C GLU A 116 -8.52 -7.37 -8.91
N GLN A 117 -7.76 -8.48 -8.87
CA GLN A 117 -6.33 -8.45 -8.60
C GLN A 117 -5.55 -7.64 -9.65
N PHE A 118 -5.91 -7.73 -10.93
CA PHE A 118 -5.29 -6.91 -11.97
C PHE A 118 -5.61 -5.42 -11.81
N ARG A 119 -6.86 -5.07 -11.50
CA ARG A 119 -7.27 -3.67 -11.25
C ARG A 119 -6.50 -3.08 -10.06
N TYR A 120 -6.29 -3.87 -9.01
CA TYR A 120 -5.48 -3.49 -7.87
C TYR A 120 -4.00 -3.30 -8.25
N MET A 121 -3.40 -4.26 -8.95
CA MET A 121 -2.01 -4.14 -9.43
C MET A 121 -1.82 -2.91 -10.33
N LEU A 122 -2.82 -2.57 -11.15
CA LEU A 122 -2.81 -1.37 -12.00
C LEU A 122 -2.91 -0.07 -11.19
N LEU A 123 -3.63 -0.08 -10.06
CA LEU A 123 -3.60 1.03 -9.10
C LEU A 123 -2.21 1.22 -8.52
N VAL A 124 -1.53 0.12 -8.15
CA VAL A 124 -0.16 0.17 -7.66
C VAL A 124 0.79 0.68 -8.74
N ALA A 125 0.63 0.27 -10.00
CA ALA A 125 1.41 0.81 -11.12
C ALA A 125 1.22 2.32 -11.27
N TYR A 126 -0.02 2.80 -11.16
CA TYR A 126 -0.33 4.23 -11.12
C TYR A 126 0.41 4.93 -9.98
N MET A 127 0.32 4.36 -8.77
CA MET A 127 1.00 4.90 -7.59
C MET A 127 2.52 4.94 -7.75
N ALA A 128 3.11 3.88 -8.30
CA ALA A 128 4.54 3.75 -8.53
C ALA A 128 5.05 4.81 -9.52
N GLY A 129 4.34 5.03 -10.63
CA GLY A 129 4.74 6.01 -11.63
C GLY A 129 4.68 7.44 -11.11
N ASN A 130 3.64 7.75 -10.36
CA ASN A 130 3.45 9.04 -9.72
C ASN A 130 4.49 9.29 -8.61
N THR A 131 4.73 8.29 -7.76
CA THR A 131 5.77 8.32 -6.71
C THR A 131 7.14 8.57 -7.33
N LYS A 132 7.51 7.83 -8.38
CA LYS A 132 8.78 7.99 -9.09
C LYS A 132 8.98 9.43 -9.58
N ALA A 133 7.95 10.02 -10.19
CA ALA A 133 8.02 11.37 -10.70
C ALA A 133 8.15 12.43 -9.58
N GLN A 134 7.44 12.27 -8.46
CA GLN A 134 7.54 13.16 -7.31
C GLN A 134 8.91 13.10 -6.63
N LEU A 135 9.45 11.89 -6.45
CA LEU A 135 10.78 11.68 -5.89
C LEU A 135 11.86 12.28 -6.80
N ALA A 136 11.75 12.11 -8.12
CA ALA A 136 12.67 12.70 -9.08
C ALA A 136 12.59 14.25 -9.11
N ALA A 137 11.39 14.82 -8.93
CA ALA A 137 11.18 16.27 -8.86
C ALA A 137 11.56 16.87 -7.49
N GLY A 138 11.74 16.03 -6.46
CA GLY A 138 11.99 16.46 -5.08
C GLY A 138 10.81 17.21 -4.45
N LYS A 139 9.59 17.05 -4.97
CA LYS A 139 8.39 17.78 -4.52
C LYS A 139 7.18 16.84 -4.40
N PRO A 140 6.44 16.87 -3.28
CA PRO A 140 5.25 16.06 -3.07
C PRO A 140 4.04 16.64 -3.81
N VAL A 141 4.10 16.72 -5.15
CA VAL A 141 3.05 17.26 -6.00
C VAL A 141 2.49 16.15 -6.86
N ASP A 142 1.18 15.91 -6.77
CA ASP A 142 0.51 14.86 -7.53
C ASP A 142 0.81 14.95 -9.05
N THR A 143 1.29 13.85 -9.63
CA THR A 143 1.61 13.72 -11.06
C THR A 143 0.82 12.59 -11.75
N PRO A 144 -0.48 12.76 -12.00
CA PRO A 144 -1.31 11.70 -12.58
C PRO A 144 -0.84 11.20 -13.94
N LEU A 145 -0.20 12.07 -14.73
CA LEU A 145 0.32 11.69 -16.05
C LEU A 145 1.35 10.55 -15.94
N ALA A 146 2.32 10.67 -15.03
CA ALA A 146 3.36 9.66 -14.84
C ALA A 146 2.75 8.35 -14.32
N GLY A 147 1.77 8.47 -13.41
CA GLY A 147 1.00 7.31 -12.94
C GLY A 147 0.25 6.61 -14.08
N TRP A 148 -0.50 7.34 -14.90
CA TRP A 148 -1.21 6.76 -16.04
C TRP A 148 -0.27 6.12 -17.06
N GLN A 149 0.85 6.76 -17.38
CA GLN A 149 1.82 6.19 -18.31
C GLN A 149 2.32 4.83 -17.83
N PHE A 150 2.63 4.69 -16.53
CA PHE A 150 3.05 3.41 -15.98
C PHE A 150 1.89 2.40 -15.94
N ALA A 151 0.72 2.79 -15.45
CA ALA A 151 -0.46 1.92 -15.44
C ALA A 151 -0.82 1.38 -16.84
N LEU A 152 -0.74 2.21 -17.87
CA LEU A 152 -1.01 1.80 -19.26
C LEU A 152 0.05 0.85 -19.80
N LYS A 153 1.34 1.08 -19.49
CA LYS A 153 2.43 0.14 -19.82
C LYS A 153 2.21 -1.23 -19.15
N SER A 154 1.85 -1.23 -17.87
CA SER A 154 1.56 -2.45 -17.10
C SER A 154 0.31 -3.17 -17.59
N TYR A 155 -0.71 -2.41 -18.01
CA TYR A 155 -1.93 -2.95 -18.60
C TYR A 155 -1.66 -3.71 -19.89
N ASP A 156 -0.75 -3.22 -20.74
CA ASP A 156 -0.39 -3.92 -21.97
C ASP A 156 0.26 -5.28 -21.71
N ILE A 157 1.03 -5.41 -20.62
CA ILE A 157 1.59 -6.68 -20.16
C ILE A 157 0.47 -7.64 -19.73
N ILE A 158 -0.46 -7.17 -18.89
CA ILE A 158 -1.60 -7.97 -18.40
C ILE A 158 -2.49 -8.41 -19.57
N LYS A 159 -2.84 -7.48 -20.47
CA LYS A 159 -3.70 -7.73 -21.62
C LYS A 159 -3.10 -8.79 -22.54
N LYS A 160 -1.79 -8.72 -22.81
CA LYS A 160 -1.09 -9.68 -23.66
C LYS A 160 -1.07 -11.09 -23.05
N LYS A 161 -0.84 -11.21 -21.73
CA LYS A 161 -0.70 -12.51 -21.05
C LYS A 161 -2.05 -13.15 -20.69
N ASN A 162 -3.03 -12.34 -20.29
CA ASN A 162 -4.27 -12.84 -19.68
C ASN A 162 -5.52 -12.57 -20.53
N LYS A 163 -5.39 -11.89 -21.68
CA LYS A 163 -6.50 -11.51 -22.58
C LYS A 163 -7.62 -10.69 -21.90
N VAL A 164 -7.31 -10.06 -20.77
CA VAL A 164 -8.22 -9.19 -20.02
C VAL A 164 -8.44 -7.89 -20.77
N LYS A 165 -9.67 -7.37 -20.73
CA LYS A 165 -10.03 -6.05 -21.27
C LYS A 165 -10.73 -5.22 -20.20
N ILE A 166 -10.11 -4.10 -19.82
CA ILE A 166 -10.69 -3.14 -18.88
C ILE A 166 -11.05 -1.88 -19.68
N ALA A 167 -12.35 -1.62 -19.82
CA ALA A 167 -12.87 -0.60 -20.73
C ALA A 167 -12.33 0.82 -20.43
N GLU A 168 -12.15 1.13 -19.15
CA GLU A 168 -11.64 2.41 -18.67
C GLU A 168 -10.18 2.61 -19.11
N LEU A 169 -9.37 1.56 -19.07
CA LEU A 169 -7.97 1.59 -19.52
C LEU A 169 -7.87 1.62 -21.05
N GLU A 170 -8.74 0.93 -21.78
CA GLU A 170 -8.82 1.07 -23.24
C GLU A 170 -9.14 2.52 -23.64
N THR A 171 -10.08 3.16 -22.93
CA THR A 171 -10.41 4.56 -23.14
C THR A 171 -9.20 5.46 -22.90
N LEU A 172 -8.48 5.28 -21.78
CA LEU A 172 -7.26 6.01 -21.49
C LEU A 172 -6.17 5.79 -22.56
N LYS A 173 -6.00 4.56 -23.08
CA LYS A 173 -5.10 4.28 -24.20
C LYS A 173 -5.49 5.03 -25.46
N THR A 174 -6.78 5.07 -25.81
CA THR A 174 -7.25 5.86 -26.96
C THR A 174 -6.92 7.34 -26.79
N GLN A 175 -7.08 7.88 -25.57
CA GLN A 175 -6.74 9.28 -25.30
C GLN A 175 -5.23 9.54 -25.32
N GLN A 176 -4.41 8.56 -24.91
CA GLN A 176 -2.96 8.61 -25.07
C GLN A 176 -2.58 8.66 -26.56
N ALA A 177 -3.18 7.81 -27.40
CA ALA A 177 -2.92 7.79 -28.84
C ALA A 177 -3.31 9.12 -29.53
N LYS A 178 -4.29 9.84 -28.99
CA LYS A 178 -4.71 11.18 -29.43
C LYS A 178 -3.86 12.32 -28.86
N GLY A 179 -2.85 12.04 -28.03
CA GLY A 179 -2.05 13.06 -27.34
C GLY A 179 -2.81 13.84 -26.25
N GLN A 180 -3.99 13.37 -25.83
CA GLN A 180 -4.86 14.07 -24.88
C GLN A 180 -4.55 13.75 -23.40
N LEU A 181 -3.71 12.74 -23.15
CA LEU A 181 -3.40 12.28 -21.80
C LEU A 181 -2.86 13.39 -20.86
N PRO A 182 -1.95 14.29 -21.30
CA PRO A 182 -1.50 15.39 -20.43
C PRO A 182 -2.61 16.38 -20.07
N ALA A 183 -3.51 16.69 -21.00
CA ALA A 183 -4.64 17.58 -20.75
C ALA A 183 -5.65 16.95 -19.78
N LEU A 184 -5.93 15.65 -19.93
CA LEU A 184 -6.78 14.90 -19.01
C LEU A 184 -6.17 14.82 -17.60
N ALA A 185 -4.85 14.64 -17.49
CA ALA A 185 -4.17 14.53 -16.20
C ALA A 185 -4.29 15.84 -15.42
N ARG A 186 -4.15 16.98 -16.11
CA ARG A 186 -4.38 18.30 -15.50
C ARG A 186 -5.82 18.48 -15.05
N LYS A 187 -6.80 18.08 -15.87
CA LYS A 187 -8.23 18.14 -15.51
C LYS A 187 -8.58 17.22 -14.34
N ALA A 188 -7.93 16.07 -14.21
CA ALA A 188 -8.18 15.13 -13.11
C ALA A 188 -7.80 15.70 -11.73
N LEU A 189 -6.88 16.67 -11.68
CA LEU A 189 -6.50 17.38 -10.45
C LEU A 189 -7.39 18.57 -10.11
N GLN A 190 -8.28 18.97 -11.03
CA GLN A 190 -9.23 20.05 -10.80
C GLN A 190 -10.44 19.51 -10.03
N LYS A 191 -10.84 20.24 -8.99
CA LYS A 191 -12.02 19.92 -8.17
C LYS A 191 -13.28 19.99 -9.03
#